data_AF-A0A5A7XQH5-F1
#
_entry.id   AF-A0A5A7XQH5-F1
#
_cell.length_a   1.000
_cell.length_b   1.000
_cell.length_c   1.000
_cell.angle_alpha   90.00
_cell.angle_beta   90.00
_cell.angle_gamma   90.00
#
_symmetry.space_group_name_H-M   'P 1'
#
loop_
_entity.id
_entity.type
_entity.pdbx_description
1 polymer ?
#
loop_
_entity_poly.entity_id
_entity_poly.type
_entity_poly.pdbx_seq_one_letter_code
_entity_poly.pdbx_strand_id
1 'polypeptide(L)' 'MLRAVAAVDPTGLVAMGCPDDEYAPEVDRLIPLVPVTVDQVRAVWLDMFDDSLGVLTDLQARQIADAVNQR' A
#
# COMPACT_ATOMS: atom_id res chain seq x y z
N MET A 1 4.73 1.97 10.19
CA MET A 1 3.78 2.05 9.06
C MET A 1 4.47 1.83 7.70
N LEU A 2 5.34 2.73 7.19
CA LEU A 2 6.04 2.50 5.89
C LEU A 2 6.78 1.15 5.80
N ARG A 3 7.60 0.81 6.80
CA ARG A 3 8.25 -0.51 6.87
C ARG A 3 7.29 -1.71 6.82
N ALA A 4 6.07 -1.55 7.35
CA ALA A 4 5.08 -2.63 7.34
C ALA A 4 4.47 -2.77 5.94
N VAL A 5 4.24 -1.67 5.23
CA VAL A 5 3.81 -1.68 3.82
C VAL A 5 4.92 -2.25 2.93
N ALA A 6 6.17 -1.82 3.14
CA ALA A 6 7.34 -2.37 2.44
C ALA A 6 7.52 -3.87 2.65
N ALA A 7 7.19 -4.39 3.85
CA ALA A 7 7.23 -5.83 4.13
C ALA A 7 6.11 -6.62 3.42
N VAL A 8 4.98 -5.98 3.08
CA VAL A 8 3.94 -6.58 2.24
C VAL A 8 4.38 -6.62 0.77
N ASP A 9 5.20 -5.64 0.36
CA ASP A 9 5.75 -5.45 -0.98
C ASP A 9 4.71 -5.68 -2.10
N PRO A 10 3.58 -4.94 -2.08
CA PRO A 10 2.41 -5.26 -2.89
C PRO A 10 2.67 -5.33 -4.40
N THR A 11 3.63 -4.55 -4.90
CA THR A 11 3.99 -4.51 -6.32
C THR A 11 5.40 -5.05 -6.61
N GLY A 12 6.08 -5.59 -5.60
CA GLY A 12 7.41 -6.20 -5.75
C GLY A 12 8.59 -5.22 -5.85
N LEU A 13 8.39 -3.92 -5.58
CA LEU A 13 9.42 -2.89 -5.71
C LEU A 13 10.61 -3.13 -4.77
N VAL A 14 10.35 -3.55 -3.54
CA VAL A 14 11.42 -3.86 -2.58
C VAL A 14 12.20 -5.08 -3.04
N ALA A 15 11.51 -6.13 -3.51
CA ALA A 15 12.16 -7.29 -4.11
C ALA A 15 12.98 -6.96 -5.36
N MET A 16 12.61 -5.91 -6.11
CA MET A 16 13.37 -5.38 -7.25
C MET A 16 14.57 -4.50 -6.84
N GLY A 17 14.76 -4.24 -5.55
CA GLY A 17 15.88 -3.47 -5.01
C GLY A 17 15.58 -2.00 -4.78
N CYS A 18 14.32 -1.58 -4.86
CA CYS A 18 13.93 -0.23 -4.43
C CYS A 18 14.07 -0.08 -2.90
N PRO A 19 14.29 1.15 -2.42
CA PRO A 19 14.33 1.44 -0.98
C PRO A 19 13.02 1.08 -0.23
N ASP A 20 13.12 0.86 1.09
CA ASP A 20 11.95 0.57 1.95
C ASP A 20 10.92 1.72 2.02
N ASP A 21 11.29 2.94 1.64
CA ASP A 21 10.41 4.11 1.60
C ASP A 21 9.80 4.37 0.22
N GLU A 22 10.00 3.47 -0.75
CA GLU A 22 9.45 3.57 -2.11
C GLU A 22 7.92 3.73 -2.09
N TYR A 23 7.23 3.09 -1.14
CA TYR A 23 5.78 3.15 -0.98
C TYR A 23 5.27 4.41 -0.23
N ALA A 24 6.12 5.41 0.00
CA ALA A 24 5.72 6.65 0.66
C ALA A 24 4.60 7.41 -0.08
N PRO A 25 4.61 7.54 -1.42
CA PRO A 25 3.57 8.25 -2.15
C PRO A 25 2.15 7.66 -1.97
N GLU A 26 2.01 6.33 -1.99
CA GLU A 26 0.73 5.64 -1.79
C GLU A 26 0.27 5.81 -0.33
N VAL A 27 1.21 5.64 0.58
CA VAL A 27 0.98 5.81 2.01
C VAL A 27 0.54 7.24 2.35
N ASP A 28 1.12 8.25 1.69
CA ASP A 28 0.79 9.67 1.88
C ASP A 28 -0.64 9.99 1.41
N ARG A 29 -1.12 9.29 0.37
CA ARG A 29 -2.52 9.40 -0.07
C ARG A 29 -3.52 8.76 0.89
N LEU A 30 -3.09 7.78 1.69
CA LEU A 30 -3.95 7.10 2.65
C LEU A 30 -4.01 7.80 4.03
N ILE A 31 -3.03 8.65 4.40
CA ILE A 31 -3.02 9.37 5.70
C ILE A 31 -4.32 10.15 5.95
N PRO A 32 -4.81 11.00 5.01
CA PRO A 32 -5.99 11.83 5.27
C PRO A 32 -7.29 11.01 5.33
N LEU A 33 -7.24 9.72 5.00
CA LEU A 33 -8.41 8.82 4.97
C LEU A 33 -8.54 7.99 6.25
N VAL A 34 -7.63 8.12 7.22
CA VAL A 34 -7.65 7.31 8.46
C VAL A 34 -8.94 7.61 9.27
N PRO A 35 -9.74 6.58 9.66
CA PRO A 35 -9.50 5.16 9.42
C PRO A 35 -9.76 4.75 7.96
N VAL A 36 -8.74 4.18 7.33
CA VAL A 36 -8.77 3.77 5.92
C VAL A 36 -9.42 2.40 5.76
N THR A 37 -10.22 2.24 4.71
CA THR A 37 -10.84 0.97 4.35
C THR A 37 -9.99 0.19 3.35
N VAL A 38 -10.22 -1.12 3.27
CA VAL A 38 -9.57 -2.00 2.28
C VAL A 38 -9.84 -1.51 0.84
N ASP A 39 -11.05 -1.02 0.56
CA ASP A 39 -11.42 -0.54 -0.77
C ASP A 39 -10.72 0.78 -1.12
N GLN A 40 -10.48 1.66 -0.14
CA GLN A 40 -9.68 2.87 -0.34
C GLN A 40 -8.21 2.53 -0.63
N VAL A 41 -7.65 1.53 0.05
CA VAL A 41 -6.29 1.04 -0.24
C VAL A 41 -6.21 0.51 -1.67
N ARG A 42 -7.15 -0.34 -2.09
CA ARG A 42 -7.21 -0.84 -3.46
C ARG A 42 -7.33 0.28 -4.48
N ALA A 43 -8.18 1.27 -4.22
CA ALA A 43 -8.37 2.40 -5.13
C ALA A 43 -7.08 3.22 -5.30
N VAL A 44 -6.34 3.48 -4.23
CA VAL A 44 -5.05 4.20 -4.32
C VAL A 44 -4.02 3.38 -5.10
N TRP A 45 -3.90 2.08 -4.83
CA TRP A 45 -2.95 1.24 -5.55
C TRP A 45 -3.28 1.11 -7.03
N LEU A 46 -4.56 0.91 -7.36
CA LEU A 46 -5.01 0.81 -8.75
C LEU A 46 -4.82 2.12 -9.52
N ASP A 47 -5.07 3.28 -8.89
CA ASP A 47 -4.84 4.59 -9.51
C ASP A 47 -3.35 4.82 -9.82
N MET A 48 -2.44 4.30 -8.98
CA MET A 48 -1.00 4.56 -9.11
C MET A 48 -0.25 3.54 -9.96
N PHE A 49 -0.72 2.29 -10.02
CA PHE A 49 -0.02 1.18 -10.68
C PHE A 49 -0.86 0.44 -11.73
N ASP A 50 -2.04 0.95 -12.06
CA ASP A 50 -2.99 0.37 -13.02
C ASP A 50 -3.33 -1.12 -12.79
N ASP A 51 -4.06 -1.75 -13.73
CA ASP A 51 -4.48 -3.15 -13.61
C ASP A 51 -3.30 -4.15 -13.70
N SER A 52 -2.10 -3.72 -14.10
CA SER A 52 -0.92 -4.58 -14.25
C SER A 52 -0.22 -4.88 -12.93
N LEU A 53 -0.13 -3.88 -12.05
CA LEU A 53 0.58 -3.97 -10.77
C LEU A 53 -0.26 -3.49 -9.57
N GLY A 54 -1.31 -2.70 -9.80
CA GLY A 54 -2.16 -2.12 -8.75
C GLY A 54 -3.26 -3.04 -8.20
N VAL A 55 -3.43 -4.25 -8.74
CA VAL A 55 -4.45 -5.20 -8.29
C VAL A 55 -3.96 -5.94 -7.04
N LEU A 56 -4.41 -5.48 -5.87
CA LEU A 56 -4.08 -6.09 -4.59
C LEU A 56 -4.98 -7.29 -4.26
N THR A 57 -4.38 -8.32 -3.67
CA THR A 57 -5.14 -9.38 -3.00
C THR A 57 -5.84 -8.85 -1.74
N ASP A 58 -6.90 -9.53 -1.29
CA ASP A 58 -7.62 -9.22 -0.06
C ASP A 58 -6.70 -9.18 1.17
N LEU A 59 -5.71 -10.07 1.22
CA LEU A 59 -4.74 -10.13 2.30
C LEU A 59 -3.83 -8.90 2.30
N GLN A 60 -3.25 -8.55 1.15
CA GLN A 60 -2.37 -7.39 1.03
C GLN A 60 -3.10 -6.10 1.37
N ALA A 61 -4.28 -5.88 0.77
CA ALA A 61 -5.06 -4.66 1.02
C ALA A 61 -5.48 -4.53 2.49
N ARG A 62 -5.79 -5.65 3.17
CA ARG A 62 -6.07 -5.66 4.61
C ARG A 62 -4.83 -5.37 5.45
N GLN A 63 -3.69 -5.99 5.16
CA GLN A 63 -2.43 -5.74 5.89
C GLN A 63 -1.98 -4.29 5.78
N ILE A 64 -2.13 -3.68 4.59
CA ILE A 64 -1.82 -2.26 4.37
C ILE A 64 -2.81 -1.37 5.12
N ALA A 65 -4.12 -1.66 5.06
CA ALA A 65 -5.13 -0.92 5.81
C ALA A 65 -4.87 -0.98 7.33
N ASP A 66 -4.56 -2.16 7.86
CA ASP A 66 -4.21 -2.37 9.27
C ASP A 66 -2.94 -1.58 9.63
N ALA A 67 -1.89 -1.65 8.82
CA ALA A 67 -0.64 -0.91 9.04
C ALA A 67 -0.83 0.61 9.02
N VAL A 68 -1.73 1.11 8.17
CA VAL A 68 -2.08 2.55 8.06
C VAL A 68 -2.98 3.00 9.20
N ASN A 69 -3.88 2.14 9.68
CA ASN A 69 -4.77 2.46 10.80
C ASN A 69 -4.09 2.32 12.18
N GLN A 70 -3.02 1.52 12.26
CA GLN A 70 -2.18 1.36 13.45
C GLN A 70 -1.02 2.37 13.50
N ARG A 71 -1.06 3.41 12.66
CA ARG A 71 -0.09 4.52 12.72
C ARG A 71 0.03 5.11 14.11
#